data_AF-A0A165VJT3-F1
#
_entry.id   AF-A0A165VJT3-F1
#
_cell.length_a   1.000
_cell.length_b   1.000
_cell.length_c   1.000
_cell.angle_alpha   90.00
_cell.angle_beta   90.00
_cell.angle_gamma   90.00
#
_symmetry.space_group_name_H-M   'P 1'
#
loop_
_entity.id
_entity.type
_entity.pdbx_description
1 polymer ?
#
loop_
_entity_poly.entity_id
_entity_poly.type
_entity_poly.pdbx_seq_one_letter_code
_entity_poly.pdbx_strand_id
1 'polypeptide(L)'
;MTTRYHPVLVALHWILALMIFMALVVGGPMMAAMESTDPQKLTGMIGHIIWGMVVGVLLLLRLITRLVTMKPANADTGQPALNTAAGLTHWAMYALVAGMVLSGLVMANNADLFAITLGGSGDPLPADLTVHPARVAHGVIAKVLIALIVLHVGGWAFHQFILRDRLISRMWFGKRQAVSQAEAGQQTLEA
;
A
#
# COMPACT_ATOMS: atom_id res chain seq x y z
N MET A 1 16.37 -20.54 7.89
CA MET A 1 15.73 -19.23 7.57
C MET A 1 15.88 -18.94 6.07
N THR A 2 15.35 -17.86 5.52
CA THR A 2 15.59 -17.52 4.09
C THR A 2 16.17 -16.13 3.94
N THR A 3 16.89 -15.88 2.84
CA THR A 3 17.55 -14.59 2.60
C THR A 3 16.60 -13.53 2.03
N ARG A 4 15.48 -13.94 1.40
CA ARG A 4 14.54 -13.06 0.69
C ARG A 4 13.09 -13.45 0.93
N TYR A 5 12.18 -12.48 0.73
CA TYR A 5 10.75 -12.75 0.73
C TYR A 5 10.35 -13.68 -0.42
N HIS A 6 9.20 -14.35 -0.26
CA HIS A 6 8.63 -15.18 -1.33
C HIS A 6 8.43 -14.33 -2.61
N PRO A 7 8.75 -14.82 -3.82
CA PRO A 7 8.69 -14.01 -5.05
C PRO A 7 7.30 -13.43 -5.31
N VAL A 8 6.23 -14.16 -4.97
CA VAL A 8 4.85 -13.65 -5.03
C VAL A 8 4.64 -12.43 -4.12
N LEU A 9 5.23 -12.42 -2.91
CA LEU A 9 5.16 -11.24 -2.03
C LEU A 9 5.92 -10.04 -2.60
N VAL A 10 7.03 -10.28 -3.27
CA VAL A 10 7.81 -9.23 -3.94
C VAL A 10 7.01 -8.64 -5.09
N ALA A 11 6.46 -9.47 -5.98
CA ALA A 11 5.62 -9.03 -7.09
C ALA A 11 4.40 -8.23 -6.58
N LEU A 12 3.65 -8.80 -5.63
CA LEU A 12 2.50 -8.12 -5.02
C LEU A 12 2.89 -6.79 -4.36
N HIS A 13 4.10 -6.68 -3.78
CA HIS A 13 4.57 -5.43 -3.17
C HIS A 13 4.67 -4.31 -4.20
N TRP A 14 5.40 -4.58 -5.29
CA TRP A 14 5.68 -3.57 -6.31
C TRP A 14 4.45 -3.21 -7.13
N ILE A 15 3.59 -4.19 -7.42
CA ILE A 15 2.30 -3.93 -8.07
C ILE A 15 1.43 -3.04 -7.18
N LEU A 16 1.26 -3.39 -5.89
CA LEU A 16 0.48 -2.57 -4.97
C LEU A 16 1.07 -1.17 -4.79
N ALA A 17 2.40 -1.06 -4.67
CA ALA A 17 3.07 0.23 -4.52
C ALA A 17 2.78 1.15 -5.71
N LEU A 18 2.90 0.63 -6.94
CA LEU A 18 2.58 1.38 -8.16
C LEU A 18 1.11 1.76 -8.22
N MET A 19 0.20 0.80 -7.99
CA MET A 19 -1.24 1.05 -8.07
C MET A 19 -1.72 2.04 -7.01
N ILE A 20 -1.22 1.95 -5.78
CA ILE A 20 -1.54 2.90 -4.69
C ILE A 20 -1.03 4.29 -5.05
N PHE A 21 0.20 4.42 -5.57
CA PHE A 21 0.73 5.71 -6.01
C PHE A 21 -0.15 6.35 -7.09
N MET A 22 -0.49 5.59 -8.14
CA MET A 22 -1.34 6.10 -9.22
C MET A 22 -2.74 6.45 -8.72
N ALA A 23 -3.33 5.63 -7.85
CA ALA A 23 -4.65 5.89 -7.28
C ALA A 23 -4.67 7.14 -6.39
N LEU A 24 -3.61 7.41 -5.62
CA LEU A 24 -3.47 8.62 -4.81
C LEU A 24 -3.34 9.89 -5.68
N VAL A 25 -2.59 9.83 -6.78
CA VAL A 25 -2.46 10.95 -7.72
C VAL A 25 -3.77 11.22 -8.46
N VAL A 26 -4.42 10.18 -8.97
CA VAL A 26 -5.70 10.32 -9.69
C VAL A 26 -6.79 10.82 -8.73
N GLY A 27 -7.05 10.09 -7.63
CA GLY A 27 -8.15 10.40 -6.71
C GLY A 27 -7.96 11.67 -5.87
N GLY A 28 -6.73 12.18 -5.78
CA GLY A 28 -6.40 13.42 -5.08
C GLY A 28 -6.28 14.61 -6.04
N PRO A 29 -5.05 15.03 -6.38
CA PRO A 29 -4.80 16.28 -7.10
C PRO A 29 -5.46 16.34 -8.49
N MET A 30 -5.47 15.24 -9.24
CA MET A 30 -6.04 15.25 -10.60
C MET A 30 -7.56 15.45 -10.58
N MET A 31 -8.30 14.70 -9.76
CA MET A 31 -9.75 14.90 -9.62
C MET A 31 -10.11 16.23 -8.97
N ALA A 32 -9.27 16.76 -8.07
CA ALA A 32 -9.51 18.06 -7.43
C ALA A 32 -9.34 19.25 -8.39
N ALA A 33 -8.56 19.09 -9.47
CA ALA A 33 -8.33 20.12 -10.48
C ALA A 33 -9.43 20.19 -11.55
N MET A 34 -10.37 19.24 -11.57
CA MET A 34 -11.42 19.13 -12.59
C MET A 34 -12.81 19.46 -12.01
N GLU A 35 -13.64 20.14 -12.80
CA GLU A 35 -15.05 20.36 -12.46
C GLU A 35 -15.87 19.07 -12.58
N SER A 36 -16.96 18.95 -11.81
CA SER A 36 -17.80 17.73 -11.82
C SER A 36 -18.51 17.45 -13.15
N THR A 37 -18.64 18.46 -14.00
CA THR A 37 -19.20 18.39 -15.34
C THR A 37 -18.18 17.95 -16.41
N ASP A 38 -16.89 17.90 -16.09
CA ASP A 38 -15.84 17.51 -17.04
C ASP A 38 -15.90 15.99 -17.34
N PRO A 39 -16.06 15.57 -18.60
CA PRO A 39 -16.03 14.15 -18.99
C PRO A 39 -14.74 13.42 -18.59
N GLN A 40 -13.60 14.12 -18.51
CA GLN A 40 -12.34 13.54 -18.07
C GLN A 40 -12.38 13.16 -16.59
N LYS A 41 -13.14 13.89 -15.77
CA LYS A 41 -13.33 13.57 -14.35
C LYS A 41 -14.12 12.28 -14.16
N LEU A 42 -15.13 12.04 -15.00
CA LEU A 42 -15.85 10.77 -15.01
C LEU A 42 -14.91 9.61 -15.35
N THR A 43 -14.09 9.75 -16.39
CA THR A 43 -13.11 8.73 -16.79
C THR A 43 -12.10 8.45 -15.67
N GLY A 44 -11.58 9.51 -15.03
CA GLY A 44 -10.67 9.37 -13.89
C GLY A 44 -11.34 8.73 -12.66
N MET A 45 -12.61 9.04 -12.40
CA MET A 45 -13.39 8.42 -11.33
C MET A 45 -13.59 6.92 -11.57
N ILE A 46 -13.96 6.52 -12.79
CA ILE A 46 -14.08 5.09 -13.18
C ILE A 46 -12.76 4.37 -12.90
N GLY A 47 -11.64 4.92 -13.40
CA GLY A 47 -10.31 4.35 -13.19
C GLY A 47 -9.95 4.25 -11.70
N HIS A 48 -10.22 5.30 -10.93
CA HIS A 48 -9.93 5.34 -9.49
C HIS A 48 -10.72 4.29 -8.70
N ILE A 49 -12.03 4.13 -8.97
CA ILE A 49 -12.88 3.13 -8.31
C ILE A 49 -12.40 1.71 -8.65
N ILE A 50 -12.15 1.42 -9.94
CA ILE A 50 -11.67 0.10 -10.37
C ILE A 50 -10.31 -0.22 -9.73
N TRP A 51 -9.35 0.69 -9.80
CA TRP A 51 -8.03 0.48 -9.19
C TRP A 51 -8.13 0.32 -7.67
N GLY A 52 -8.98 1.09 -6.98
CA GLY A 52 -9.22 0.94 -5.56
C GLY A 52 -9.72 -0.46 -5.20
N MET A 53 -10.69 -1.00 -5.94
CA MET A 53 -11.18 -2.37 -5.74
C MET A 53 -10.10 -3.42 -6.00
N VAL A 54 -9.33 -3.27 -7.09
CA VAL A 54 -8.23 -4.19 -7.41
C VAL A 54 -7.15 -4.15 -6.32
N VAL A 55 -6.80 -2.96 -5.81
CA VAL A 55 -5.90 -2.80 -4.66
C VAL A 55 -6.42 -3.55 -3.44
N GLY A 56 -7.73 -3.50 -3.17
CA GLY A 56 -8.36 -4.26 -2.09
C GLY A 56 -8.15 -5.77 -2.23
N VAL A 57 -8.41 -6.33 -3.42
CA VAL A 57 -8.18 -7.76 -3.70
C VAL A 57 -6.71 -8.13 -3.56
N LEU A 58 -5.81 -7.34 -4.17
CA LEU A 58 -4.37 -7.59 -4.10
C LEU A 58 -3.81 -7.45 -2.67
N LEU A 59 -4.38 -6.56 -1.85
CA LEU A 59 -4.04 -6.43 -0.43
C LEU A 59 -4.39 -7.71 0.34
N LEU A 60 -5.56 -8.29 0.10
CA LEU A 60 -5.96 -9.56 0.72
C LEU A 60 -5.03 -10.69 0.28
N LEU A 61 -4.75 -10.81 -1.03
CA LEU A 61 -3.80 -11.81 -1.54
C LEU A 61 -2.42 -11.63 -0.93
N ARG A 62 -1.95 -10.39 -0.80
CA ARG A 62 -0.68 -10.07 -0.13
C ARG A 62 -0.69 -10.49 1.32
N LEU A 63 -1.76 -10.18 2.06
CA LEU A 63 -1.89 -10.52 3.47
C LEU A 63 -1.90 -12.04 3.66
N ILE A 64 -2.73 -12.76 2.89
CA ILE A 64 -2.79 -14.23 2.93
C ILE A 64 -1.41 -14.82 2.61
N THR A 65 -0.78 -14.39 1.51
CA THR A 65 0.56 -14.86 1.13
C THR A 65 1.58 -14.57 2.24
N ARG A 66 1.48 -13.42 2.91
CA ARG A 66 2.36 -13.05 4.03
C ARG A 66 2.12 -13.96 5.23
N LEU A 67 0.92 -14.44 5.47
CA LEU A 67 0.62 -15.32 6.61
C LEU A 67 1.06 -16.77 6.35
N VAL A 68 0.95 -17.25 5.10
CA VAL A 68 1.22 -18.66 4.77
C VAL A 68 2.64 -18.94 4.28
N THR A 69 3.42 -17.91 3.90
CA THR A 69 4.80 -18.11 3.40
C THR A 69 5.86 -17.81 4.46
N MET A 70 6.95 -18.58 4.45
CA MET A 70 8.12 -18.34 5.31
C MET A 70 8.78 -17.00 4.96
N LYS A 71 9.11 -16.22 5.99
CA LYS A 71 9.74 -14.90 5.86
C LYS A 71 11.23 -14.96 6.20
N PRO A 72 12.06 -14.10 5.60
CA PRO A 72 13.40 -13.85 6.08
C PRO A 72 13.37 -13.23 7.50
N ALA A 73 14.38 -13.51 8.33
CA ALA A 73 14.49 -13.02 9.71
C ALA A 73 14.35 -11.49 9.78
N ASN A 74 13.67 -10.92 10.79
CA ASN A 74 13.52 -9.46 10.85
C ASN A 74 14.86 -8.75 10.68
N ALA A 75 14.88 -7.65 9.92
CA ALA A 75 16.07 -6.81 9.87
C ALA A 75 16.28 -6.25 11.29
N ASP A 76 17.50 -6.34 11.79
CA ASP A 76 17.87 -5.82 13.09
C ASP A 76 18.88 -4.70 12.89
N THR A 77 18.51 -3.49 13.28
CA THR A 77 19.39 -2.32 13.23
C THR A 77 20.26 -2.17 14.48
N GLY A 78 20.18 -3.10 15.44
CA GLY A 78 20.77 -2.97 16.78
C GLY A 78 20.05 -1.93 17.65
N GLN A 79 18.92 -1.38 17.18
CA GLN A 79 18.14 -0.36 17.88
C GLN A 79 16.67 -0.82 18.02
N PRO A 80 16.24 -1.26 19.22
CA PRO A 80 14.91 -1.81 19.43
C PRO A 80 13.76 -0.89 18.99
N ALA A 81 13.94 0.42 19.15
CA ALA A 81 12.96 1.43 18.74
C ALA A 81 12.74 1.44 17.21
N LEU A 82 13.82 1.39 16.42
CA LEU A 82 13.73 1.38 14.95
C LEU A 82 13.11 0.07 14.44
N ASN A 83 13.48 -1.07 15.03
CA ASN A 83 12.90 -2.37 14.70
C ASN A 83 11.39 -2.39 14.98
N THR A 84 10.96 -1.84 16.11
CA THR A 84 9.54 -1.74 16.48
C THR A 84 8.78 -0.79 15.54
N ALA A 85 9.35 0.37 15.24
CA ALA A 85 8.76 1.34 14.32
C ALA A 85 8.56 0.75 12.91
N ALA A 86 9.52 -0.03 12.42
CA ALA A 86 9.40 -0.73 11.13
C ALA A 86 8.25 -1.75 11.15
N GLY A 87 8.10 -2.53 12.22
CA GLY A 87 6.98 -3.46 12.39
C GLY A 87 5.63 -2.76 12.43
N LEU A 88 5.52 -1.68 13.21
CA LEU A 88 4.30 -0.90 13.38
C LEU A 88 3.89 -0.20 12.07
N THR A 89 4.85 0.38 11.35
CA THR A 89 4.63 1.05 10.06
C THR A 89 3.98 0.11 9.06
N HIS A 90 4.45 -1.14 8.95
CA HIS A 90 3.86 -2.10 8.02
C HIS A 90 2.41 -2.44 8.37
N TRP A 91 2.12 -2.73 9.64
CA TRP A 91 0.75 -3.05 10.06
C TRP A 91 -0.20 -1.85 9.95
N ALA A 92 0.28 -0.66 10.27
CA ALA A 92 -0.45 0.58 10.04
C ALA A 92 -0.74 0.79 8.55
N MET A 93 0.19 0.52 7.64
CA MET A 93 -0.08 0.56 6.19
C MET A 93 -1.15 -0.45 5.78
N TYR A 94 -1.14 -1.69 6.28
CA TYR A 94 -2.21 -2.65 5.99
C TYR A 94 -3.57 -2.12 6.42
N ALA A 95 -3.67 -1.61 7.65
CA ALA A 95 -4.91 -1.05 8.19
C ALA A 95 -5.39 0.17 7.39
N LEU A 96 -4.49 1.08 7.03
CA LEU A 96 -4.83 2.29 6.29
C LEU A 96 -5.24 2.00 4.84
N VAL A 97 -4.55 1.09 4.14
CA VAL A 97 -4.95 0.71 2.77
C VAL A 97 -6.31 -0.01 2.79
N ALA A 98 -6.56 -0.89 3.76
CA ALA A 98 -7.88 -1.49 3.95
C ALA A 98 -8.94 -0.42 4.22
N GLY A 99 -8.64 0.54 5.12
CA GLY A 99 -9.52 1.67 5.42
C GLY A 99 -9.80 2.56 4.20
N MET A 100 -8.81 2.81 3.33
CA MET A 100 -9.00 3.52 2.06
C MET A 100 -10.02 2.81 1.17
N VAL A 101 -9.85 1.51 0.96
CA VAL A 101 -10.74 0.73 0.10
C VAL A 101 -12.15 0.69 0.69
N LEU A 102 -12.29 0.39 1.98
CA LEU A 102 -13.59 0.32 2.65
C LEU A 102 -14.32 1.67 2.63
N SER A 103 -13.64 2.77 2.98
CA SER A 103 -14.24 4.10 2.93
C SER A 103 -14.61 4.51 1.49
N GLY A 104 -13.82 4.11 0.50
CA GLY A 104 -14.12 4.33 -0.92
C GLY A 104 -15.36 3.58 -1.38
N LEU A 105 -15.51 2.31 -1.00
CA LEU A 105 -16.70 1.50 -1.31
C LEU A 105 -17.96 2.08 -0.67
N VAL A 106 -17.89 2.48 0.61
CA VAL A 106 -19.02 3.11 1.31
C VAL A 106 -19.38 4.45 0.68
N MET A 107 -18.39 5.27 0.33
CA MET A 107 -18.62 6.53 -0.38
C MET A 107 -19.27 6.30 -1.74
N ALA A 108 -18.77 5.34 -2.53
CA ALA A 108 -19.30 5.02 -3.84
C ALA A 108 -20.75 4.53 -3.77
N ASN A 109 -21.10 3.75 -2.76
CA ASN A 109 -22.49 3.34 -2.51
C ASN A 109 -23.38 4.51 -2.11
N ASN A 110 -22.94 5.35 -1.16
CA ASN A 110 -23.76 6.44 -0.63
C ASN A 110 -24.03 7.56 -1.64
N ALA A 111 -23.14 7.75 -2.60
CA ALA A 111 -23.22 8.78 -3.64
C ALA A 111 -23.63 8.22 -5.01
N ASP A 112 -24.14 6.97 -5.05
CA ASP A 112 -24.56 6.24 -6.25
C ASP A 112 -23.50 6.18 -7.37
N LEU A 113 -22.23 6.29 -7.01
CA LEU A 113 -21.13 6.31 -7.97
C LEU A 113 -21.02 4.99 -8.74
N PHE A 114 -21.47 3.87 -8.18
CA PHE A 114 -21.47 2.60 -8.91
C PHE A 114 -22.41 2.64 -10.11
N ALA A 115 -23.63 3.16 -9.95
CA ALA A 115 -24.59 3.31 -11.05
C ALA A 115 -24.08 4.32 -12.09
N ILE A 116 -23.55 5.46 -11.64
CA ILE A 116 -23.04 6.53 -12.51
C ILE A 116 -21.83 6.05 -13.34
N THR A 117 -20.87 5.39 -12.69
CA THR A 117 -19.56 5.10 -13.30
C THR A 117 -19.49 3.74 -13.97
N LEU A 118 -19.96 2.68 -13.29
CA LEU A 118 -19.85 1.30 -13.78
C LEU A 118 -21.17 0.77 -14.34
N GLY A 119 -22.30 1.32 -13.88
CA GLY A 119 -23.65 0.98 -14.34
C GLY A 119 -24.11 1.76 -15.57
N GLY A 120 -23.45 2.88 -15.90
CA GLY A 120 -23.76 3.70 -17.06
C GLY A 120 -25.14 4.37 -16.99
N SER A 121 -25.59 4.80 -15.81
CA SER A 121 -26.89 5.46 -15.65
C SER A 121 -27.02 6.75 -16.49
N GLY A 122 -25.90 7.37 -16.83
CA GLY A 122 -25.84 8.65 -17.57
C GLY A 122 -26.04 9.87 -16.69
N ASP A 123 -26.26 9.68 -15.39
CA ASP A 123 -26.38 10.79 -14.44
C ASP A 123 -25.03 11.50 -14.25
N PRO A 124 -25.04 12.81 -13.97
CA PRO A 124 -23.81 13.55 -13.71
C PRO A 124 -23.17 13.15 -12.38
N LEU A 125 -21.84 13.32 -12.27
CA LEU A 125 -21.16 13.18 -10.97
C LEU A 125 -21.69 14.21 -9.97
N PRO A 126 -21.90 13.84 -8.69
CA PRO A 126 -22.29 14.79 -7.65
C PRO A 126 -21.32 15.98 -7.57
N ALA A 127 -21.88 17.19 -7.44
CA ALA A 127 -21.07 18.41 -7.33
C ALA A 127 -20.22 18.42 -6.06
N ASP A 128 -20.76 17.89 -4.96
CA ASP A 128 -20.07 17.81 -3.67
C ASP A 128 -20.26 16.43 -3.04
N LEU A 129 -19.13 15.73 -2.84
CA LEU A 129 -19.10 14.43 -2.15
C LEU A 129 -18.86 14.58 -0.65
N THR A 130 -18.47 15.76 -0.16
CA THR A 130 -18.12 15.99 1.26
C THR A 130 -19.31 15.91 2.20
N VAL A 131 -20.53 16.01 1.66
CA VAL A 131 -21.78 15.71 2.36
C VAL A 131 -21.82 14.28 2.90
N HIS A 132 -21.04 13.35 2.34
CA HIS A 132 -20.92 11.99 2.83
C HIS A 132 -19.74 11.85 3.81
N PRO A 133 -19.97 11.41 5.07
CA PRO A 133 -18.89 11.23 6.04
C PRO A 133 -17.76 10.31 5.56
N ALA A 134 -18.10 9.31 4.73
CA ALA A 134 -17.14 8.42 4.10
C ALA A 134 -16.12 9.16 3.22
N ARG A 135 -16.50 10.25 2.53
CA ARG A 135 -15.58 11.07 1.74
C ARG A 135 -14.57 11.82 2.60
N VAL A 136 -15.02 12.33 3.75
CA VAL A 136 -14.15 13.01 4.72
C VAL A 136 -13.16 12.01 5.31
N ALA A 137 -13.64 10.85 5.75
CA ALA A 137 -12.80 9.77 6.25
C ALA A 137 -11.77 9.32 5.20
N HIS A 138 -12.20 9.07 3.96
CA HIS A 138 -11.32 8.69 2.86
C HIS A 138 -10.21 9.72 2.63
N GLY A 139 -10.55 11.02 2.66
CA GLY A 139 -9.58 12.10 2.51
C GLY A 139 -8.57 12.19 3.68
N VAL A 140 -9.01 11.97 4.92
CA VAL A 140 -8.13 11.94 6.09
C VAL A 140 -7.20 10.72 6.03
N ILE A 141 -7.74 9.53 5.75
CA ILE A 141 -6.97 8.29 5.61
C ILE A 141 -5.92 8.46 4.51
N ALA A 142 -6.26 9.08 3.37
CA ALA A 142 -5.31 9.34 2.28
C ALA A 142 -4.10 10.18 2.75
N LYS A 143 -4.35 11.26 3.49
CA LYS A 143 -3.27 12.12 4.02
C LYS A 143 -2.37 11.37 5.00
N VAL A 144 -2.95 10.59 5.90
CA VAL A 144 -2.19 9.77 6.87
C VAL A 144 -1.39 8.67 6.14
N LEU A 145 -2.00 8.02 5.14
CA LEU A 145 -1.34 7.02 4.33
C LEU A 145 -0.16 7.61 3.55
N ILE A 146 -0.29 8.80 2.96
CA ILE A 146 0.81 9.49 2.28
C ILE A 146 1.96 9.76 3.25
N ALA A 147 1.67 10.31 4.43
CA ALA A 147 2.70 10.56 5.45
C ALA A 147 3.44 9.26 5.84
N LEU A 148 2.70 8.16 5.99
CA LEU A 148 3.27 6.87 6.33
C LEU A 148 4.07 6.24 5.18
N ILE A 149 3.65 6.44 3.93
CA ILE A 149 4.42 6.05 2.74
C ILE A 149 5.75 6.81 2.69
N VAL A 150 5.74 8.13 2.95
CA VAL A 150 6.96 8.94 3.01
C VAL A 150 7.89 8.43 4.10
N LEU A 151 7.37 8.14 5.30
CA LEU A 151 8.15 7.54 6.38
C LEU A 151 8.74 6.18 5.98
N HIS A 152 7.94 5.33 5.33
CA HIS A 152 8.35 4.01 4.88
C HIS A 152 9.50 4.08 3.85
N VAL A 153 9.36 4.96 2.84
CA VAL A 153 10.41 5.19 1.83
C VAL A 153 11.64 5.85 2.45
N GLY A 154 11.46 6.77 3.40
CA GLY A 154 12.55 7.37 4.17
C GLY A 154 13.32 6.33 4.99
N GLY A 155 12.62 5.40 5.63
CA GLY A 155 13.23 4.25 6.30
C GLY A 155 14.06 3.40 5.34
N TRP A 156 13.50 3.05 4.18
CA TRP A 156 14.27 2.37 3.13
C TRP A 156 15.54 3.14 2.74
N ALA A 157 15.44 4.45 2.50
CA ALA A 157 16.56 5.29 2.12
C ALA A 157 17.64 5.33 3.23
N PHE A 158 17.22 5.43 4.50
CA PHE A 158 18.12 5.37 5.65
C PHE A 158 18.90 4.05 5.68
N HIS A 159 18.22 2.93 5.52
CA HIS A 159 18.85 1.61 5.44
C HIS A 159 19.81 1.49 4.24
N GLN A 160 19.42 2.03 3.08
CA GLN A 160 20.20 1.91 1.85
C GLN A 160 21.46 2.78 1.86
N PHE A 161 21.36 4.04 2.29
CA PHE A 161 22.43 5.03 2.14
C PHE A 161 23.26 5.25 3.41
N ILE A 162 22.65 5.12 4.60
CA ILE A 162 23.30 5.36 5.89
C ILE A 162 23.76 4.03 6.51
N LEU A 163 22.85 3.09 6.77
CA LEU A 163 23.23 1.80 7.37
C LEU A 163 23.93 0.87 6.37
N ARG A 164 23.69 1.06 5.07
CA ARG A 164 24.28 0.28 3.96
C ARG A 164 24.10 -1.23 4.11
N ASP A 165 23.02 -1.66 4.76
CA ASP A 165 22.71 -3.06 5.05
C ASP A 165 22.00 -3.80 3.90
N ARG A 166 21.78 -3.10 2.78
CA ARG A 166 21.11 -3.62 1.58
C ARG A 166 19.70 -4.17 1.86
N LEU A 167 18.96 -3.56 2.79
CA LEU A 167 17.59 -3.98 3.17
C LEU A 167 16.68 -4.25 1.96
N ILE A 168 16.74 -3.42 0.92
CA ILE A 168 15.91 -3.57 -0.29
C ILE A 168 16.11 -4.89 -1.02
N SER A 169 17.31 -5.48 -0.93
CA SER A 169 17.63 -6.75 -1.59
C SER A 169 16.70 -7.90 -1.16
N ARG A 170 16.05 -7.74 0.00
CA ARG A 170 15.09 -8.69 0.57
C ARG A 170 13.71 -8.58 -0.08
N MET A 171 13.34 -7.39 -0.58
CA MET A 171 12.10 -7.08 -1.29
C MET A 171 12.32 -6.85 -2.80
N TRP A 172 13.44 -7.35 -3.33
CA TRP A 172 13.76 -7.29 -4.76
C TRP A 172 13.70 -8.68 -5.39
N PHE A 173 13.54 -8.73 -6.72
CA PHE A 173 13.55 -9.98 -7.47
C PHE A 173 14.94 -10.64 -7.41
N GLY A 174 15.01 -11.92 -7.07
CA GLY A 174 16.28 -12.65 -6.98
C GLY A 174 16.14 -14.07 -6.42
N LYS A 175 17.23 -14.86 -6.52
CA LYS A 175 17.26 -16.26 -6.05
C LYS A 175 17.06 -16.33 -4.53
N ARG A 176 16.12 -17.15 -4.07
CA ARG A 176 15.89 -17.39 -2.65
C ARG A 176 16.82 -18.49 -2.16
N GLN A 177 17.69 -18.18 -1.20
CA GLN A 177 18.57 -19.17 -0.57
C GLN A 177 18.02 -19.55 0.79
N ALA A 178 18.06 -20.85 1.10
CA ALA A 178 17.84 -21.34 2.45
C ALA A 178 19.12 -21.07 3.24
N VAL A 179 19.00 -20.32 4.34
CA VAL A 179 20.07 -20.16 5.32
C VAL A 179 20.07 -21.42 6.17
N SER A 180 21.14 -22.21 6.04
CA SER A 180 21.41 -23.41 6.83
C SER A 180 21.59 -23.05 8.31
N GLN A 181 21.10 -23.89 9.22
CA GLN A 181 21.26 -23.72 10.67
C GLN A 181 22.74 -23.67 11.10
N ALA A 182 23.65 -24.27 10.32
CA ALA A 182 25.08 -24.33 10.64
C ALA A 182 25.79 -22.96 10.57
N GLU A 183 25.40 -22.08 9.64
CA GLU A 183 25.99 -20.75 9.47
C GLU A 183 25.43 -19.74 10.49
N ALA A 184 24.18 -19.93 10.92
CA ALA A 184 23.53 -19.07 11.92
C ALA A 184 24.14 -19.22 13.32
N GLY A 185 24.63 -20.42 13.67
CA GLY A 185 25.30 -20.67 14.95
C GLY A 185 26.70 -20.09 15.06
N GLN A 186 27.43 -19.94 13.94
CA GLN A 186 28.78 -19.35 13.93
C GLN A 186 28.74 -17.83 14.11
N GLN A 187 27.77 -17.13 13.52
CA GLN A 187 27.64 -15.66 13.67
C GLN A 187 27.27 -15.21 15.09
N THR A 188 26.58 -16.06 15.87
CA THR A 188 26.27 -15.79 17.29
C THR A 188 27.43 -16.07 18.24
N LEU A 189 28.47 -16.77 17.79
CA LEU A 189 29.65 -17.08 18.61
C LEU A 189 30.79 -16.07 18.41
N GLU A 190 30.72 -15.25 17.35
CA GLU A 190 31.72 -14.24 17.00
C GLU A 190 31.28 -12.79 17.30
N ALA A 191 30.09 -12.59 17.89
CA ALA A 191 29.54 -11.30 18.32
C ALA A 191 29.45 -11.22 19.84
#